data_AF-A0A2V8DLG3-F1
#
_entry.id   AF-A0A2V8DLG3-F1
#
_cell.length_a   1.000
_cell.length_b   1.000
_cell.length_c   1.000
_cell.angle_alpha   90.00
_cell.angle_beta   90.00
_cell.angle_gamma   90.00
#
_symmetry.space_group_name_H-M   'P 1'
#
loop_
_entity.id
_entity.type
_entity.pdbx_description
1 polymer ?
#
loop_
_entity_poly.entity_id
_entity_poly.type
_entity_poly.pdbx_seq_one_letter_code
_entity_poly.pdbx_strand_id
1 'polypeptide(L)'
;MPAPPPVAQVSGTIVLPGLAAPVRIVRDRWGVPHIYARTPDDLFEAQGFVQAQDRLFQMDLWRRAAQGSLSEVLGANFIERDAMTRRFQYRGDVEGEWASYGPDTKTIATAFVRGINAWVARALEHPPDEFVRAGWKPAFWLPADLLNRTDAFLASGDAIEEVRRSKLHAVVADAIRRVGTPPFFSTMAAPVAADQTATRSDGEAAAARGGSLSFSDAHHNLSHPSFRYIVHLKAPGWNVIGVTSPWLPGVAAGHNERVAWSMTPVDVDTQDIYAESMKGPKTLINDAIIVKGRGDPFLYETEITRHGAVVAFDRANNLEYAVRWSGTEPGAAGELAALAVDRARTWIDFRAALARWKMPARRALYLDVEGNVGFQDAALVPIRRGREWSGWLRTDSLPHGFNPTAGRVSAHGLAGETAAISRQAVFAHVLGTGAAARQRFNIGPVVRPPEDDSPVRAVLEPHDWDRSRAISAPGQSESPGSPHFADLVRLWSNGEYFPLVFSDGAVRANTEATLTLEPQR
;
A
#
# COMPACT_ATOMS: atom_id res chain seq x y z
N MET A 1 -7.77 25.76 -28.83
CA MET A 1 -8.22 24.64 -27.97
C MET A 1 -7.25 24.54 -26.80
N PRO A 2 -7.69 24.25 -25.57
CA PRO A 2 -6.74 23.93 -24.50
C PRO A 2 -5.86 22.76 -24.95
N ALA A 3 -4.58 22.78 -24.55
CA ALA A 3 -3.68 21.66 -24.81
C ALA A 3 -4.29 20.37 -24.20
N PRO A 4 -4.14 19.21 -24.86
CA PRO A 4 -4.65 17.97 -24.32
C PRO A 4 -4.02 17.67 -22.95
N PRO A 5 -4.75 16.97 -22.04
CA PRO A 5 -4.18 16.57 -20.76
C PRO A 5 -2.92 15.72 -20.98
N PRO A 6 -1.94 15.77 -20.06
CA PRO A 6 -0.73 14.99 -20.19
C PRO A 6 -1.11 13.52 -19.99
N VAL A 7 -0.91 12.74 -21.04
CA VAL A 7 -0.94 11.29 -20.97
C VAL A 7 0.47 10.81 -20.65
N ALA A 8 0.59 9.62 -20.05
CA ALA A 8 1.86 8.96 -19.88
C ALA A 8 2.64 8.91 -21.20
N GLN A 9 3.75 9.66 -21.27
CA GLN A 9 4.72 9.52 -22.34
C GLN A 9 5.57 8.29 -22.05
N VAL A 10 5.30 7.21 -22.78
CA VAL A 10 5.94 5.90 -22.60
C VAL A 10 7.14 5.67 -23.52
N SER A 11 7.40 6.57 -24.47
CA SER A 11 8.51 6.48 -25.42
C SER A 11 9.21 7.81 -25.69
N GLY A 12 10.40 7.73 -26.27
CA GLY A 12 11.20 8.90 -26.65
C GLY A 12 12.08 9.39 -25.50
N THR A 13 12.22 10.70 -25.35
CA THR A 13 13.09 11.33 -24.36
C THR A 13 12.33 12.37 -23.56
N ILE A 14 12.60 12.40 -22.26
CA ILE A 14 12.10 13.42 -21.33
C ILE A 14 13.31 13.98 -20.57
N VAL A 15 13.43 15.30 -20.49
CA VAL A 15 14.36 15.92 -19.53
C VAL A 15 13.72 15.85 -18.14
N LEU A 16 14.42 15.24 -17.20
CA LEU A 16 14.04 15.17 -15.79
C LEU A 16 15.13 15.87 -14.95
N PRO A 17 14.88 17.10 -14.49
CA PRO A 17 15.80 17.79 -13.58
C PRO A 17 15.95 17.00 -12.28
N GLY A 18 17.19 16.79 -11.83
CA GLY A 18 17.49 16.04 -10.60
C GLY A 18 18.35 14.81 -10.85
N LEU A 19 18.27 14.21 -12.04
CA LEU A 19 19.08 13.07 -12.42
C LEU A 19 20.58 13.42 -12.54
N ALA A 20 21.43 12.50 -12.09
CA ALA A 20 22.89 12.57 -12.27
C ALA A 20 23.32 11.90 -13.59
N ALA A 21 22.56 10.94 -14.08
CA ALA A 21 22.82 10.23 -15.33
C ALA A 21 21.52 9.84 -16.04
N PRO A 22 21.58 9.54 -17.36
CA PRO A 22 20.40 9.08 -18.09
C PRO A 22 19.84 7.78 -17.51
N VAL A 23 18.51 7.71 -17.37
CA VAL A 23 17.77 6.51 -16.95
C VAL A 23 16.98 5.97 -18.13
N ARG A 24 17.09 4.66 -18.39
CA ARG A 24 16.33 3.98 -19.45
C ARG A 24 15.17 3.23 -18.83
N ILE A 25 13.96 3.50 -19.32
CA ILE A 25 12.73 2.83 -18.92
C ILE A 25 12.23 2.03 -20.13
N VAL A 26 12.13 0.72 -19.96
CA VAL A 26 11.55 -0.19 -20.95
C VAL A 26 10.19 -0.60 -20.43
N ARG A 27 9.11 -0.35 -21.18
CA ARG A 27 7.81 -0.93 -20.88
C ARG A 27 7.61 -2.18 -21.70
N ASP A 28 7.23 -3.27 -21.04
CA ASP A 28 6.81 -4.48 -21.73
C ASP A 28 5.36 -4.36 -22.27
N ARG A 29 4.93 -5.37 -23.02
CA ARG A 29 3.58 -5.46 -23.61
C ARG A 29 2.42 -5.50 -22.60
N TRP A 30 2.71 -5.61 -21.31
CA TRP A 30 1.73 -5.63 -20.21
C TRP A 30 1.78 -4.33 -19.40
N GLY A 31 2.54 -3.34 -19.88
CA GLY A 31 2.68 -2.04 -19.25
C GLY A 31 3.65 -2.01 -18.07
N VAL A 32 4.37 -3.10 -17.79
CA VAL A 32 5.35 -3.18 -16.68
C VAL A 32 6.59 -2.37 -17.04
N PRO A 33 6.94 -1.32 -16.26
CA PRO A 33 8.20 -0.62 -16.44
C PRO A 33 9.38 -1.39 -15.84
N HIS A 34 10.41 -1.56 -16.65
CA HIS A 34 11.74 -1.99 -16.26
C HIS A 34 12.68 -0.78 -16.30
N ILE A 35 13.11 -0.33 -15.13
CA ILE A 35 13.86 0.91 -14.91
C ILE A 35 15.33 0.58 -14.71
N TYR A 36 16.17 1.10 -15.60
CA TYR A 36 17.61 0.88 -15.63
C TYR A 36 18.34 2.20 -15.35
N ALA A 37 18.99 2.28 -14.20
CA ALA A 37 19.72 3.48 -13.76
C ALA A 37 21.18 3.16 -13.40
N ARG A 38 22.03 4.19 -13.39
CA ARG A 38 23.43 4.07 -12.98
C ARG A 38 23.64 4.21 -11.48
N THR A 39 22.71 4.86 -10.79
CA THR A 39 22.74 5.07 -9.34
C THR A 39 21.39 4.70 -8.73
N PRO A 40 21.35 4.29 -7.44
CA PRO A 40 20.09 4.11 -6.73
C PRO A 40 19.26 5.39 -6.62
N ASP A 41 19.90 6.56 -6.51
CA ASP A 41 19.19 7.84 -6.40
C ASP A 41 18.40 8.12 -7.70
N ASP A 42 19.04 7.98 -8.87
CA ASP A 42 18.38 8.09 -10.18
C ASP A 42 17.29 7.02 -10.38
N LEU A 43 17.51 5.80 -9.86
CA LEU A 43 16.57 4.68 -9.95
C LEU A 43 15.24 5.02 -9.26
N PHE A 44 15.30 5.51 -8.02
CA PHE A 44 14.11 5.80 -7.24
C PHE A 44 13.43 7.09 -7.68
N GLU A 45 14.19 8.09 -8.13
CA GLU A 45 13.61 9.27 -8.78
C GLU A 45 12.84 8.88 -10.05
N ALA A 46 13.39 8.01 -10.89
CA ALA A 46 12.68 7.50 -12.05
C ALA A 46 11.47 6.62 -11.67
N GLN A 47 11.56 5.80 -10.62
CA GLN A 47 10.41 5.01 -10.13
C GLN A 47 9.24 5.93 -9.74
N GLY A 48 9.52 6.97 -8.95
CA GLY A 48 8.51 7.94 -8.53
C GLY A 48 7.88 8.67 -9.70
N PHE A 49 8.68 9.07 -10.69
CA PHE A 49 8.21 9.70 -11.91
C PHE A 49 7.28 8.78 -12.72
N VAL A 50 7.67 7.51 -12.93
CA VAL A 50 6.89 6.54 -13.70
C VAL A 50 5.59 6.14 -13.00
N GLN A 51 5.63 5.89 -11.70
CA GLN A 51 4.43 5.57 -10.94
C GLN A 51 3.46 6.76 -10.92
N ALA A 52 3.95 7.99 -10.74
CA ALA A 52 3.09 9.19 -10.82
C ALA A 52 2.54 9.39 -12.24
N GLN A 53 3.33 9.13 -13.28
CA GLN A 53 2.87 9.17 -14.65
C GLN A 53 1.65 8.25 -14.90
N ASP A 54 1.63 7.09 -14.25
CA ASP A 54 0.57 6.10 -14.42
C ASP A 54 -0.59 6.22 -13.42
N ARG A 55 -0.35 6.76 -12.21
CA ARG A 55 -1.21 6.58 -11.02
C ARG A 55 -1.40 7.85 -10.17
N LEU A 56 -1.06 9.04 -10.65
CA LEU A 56 -1.06 10.27 -9.83
C LEU A 56 -2.39 10.53 -9.10
N PHE A 57 -3.55 10.32 -9.74
CA PHE A 57 -4.85 10.54 -9.13
C PHE A 57 -5.12 9.55 -8.00
N GLN A 58 -4.89 8.25 -8.23
CA GLN A 58 -4.97 7.21 -7.21
C GLN A 58 -4.03 7.53 -6.03
N MET A 59 -2.80 7.94 -6.33
CA MET A 59 -1.79 8.30 -5.33
C MET A 59 -2.20 9.53 -4.52
N ASP A 60 -2.64 10.62 -5.16
CA ASP A 60 -3.06 11.86 -4.45
C ASP A 60 -4.27 11.60 -3.55
N LEU A 61 -5.23 10.82 -4.03
CA LEU A 61 -6.42 10.45 -3.26
C LEU A 61 -6.06 9.55 -2.07
N TRP A 62 -5.18 8.56 -2.26
CA TRP A 62 -4.64 7.75 -1.17
C TRP A 62 -3.94 8.64 -0.14
N ARG A 63 -3.04 9.52 -0.57
CA ARG A 63 -2.29 10.40 0.34
C ARG A 63 -3.22 11.27 1.17
N ARG A 64 -4.24 11.89 0.55
CA ARG A 64 -5.22 12.71 1.27
C ARG A 64 -6.02 11.91 2.28
N ALA A 65 -6.38 10.68 1.92
CA ALA A 65 -6.98 9.75 2.86
C ALA A 65 -5.99 9.48 4.00
N ALA A 66 -4.82 8.93 3.72
CA ALA A 66 -3.76 8.64 4.68
C ALA A 66 -3.47 9.80 5.65
N GLN A 67 -3.48 11.06 5.19
CA GLN A 67 -3.16 12.23 6.01
C GLN A 67 -4.34 12.84 6.77
N GLY A 68 -5.58 12.50 6.42
CA GLY A 68 -6.74 13.21 6.96
C GLY A 68 -6.94 14.58 6.34
N SER A 69 -6.91 14.67 5.01
CA SER A 69 -7.08 15.91 4.23
C SER A 69 -8.04 15.76 3.05
N LEU A 70 -8.98 14.79 3.12
CA LEU A 70 -10.00 14.62 2.07
C LEU A 70 -11.01 15.77 2.06
N SER A 71 -11.33 16.33 3.22
CA SER A 71 -12.25 17.47 3.37
C SER A 71 -11.78 18.73 2.65
N GLU A 72 -10.48 18.86 2.37
CA GLU A 72 -9.92 19.95 1.57
C GLU A 72 -10.45 19.94 0.12
N VAL A 73 -10.77 18.76 -0.41
CA VAL A 73 -11.19 18.59 -1.82
C VAL A 73 -12.60 18.00 -1.98
N LEU A 74 -13.11 17.32 -0.95
CA LEU A 74 -14.45 16.70 -0.90
C LEU A 74 -15.43 17.42 0.05
N GLY A 75 -14.96 18.36 0.87
CA GLY A 75 -15.80 19.21 1.70
C GLY A 75 -16.20 18.62 3.05
N ALA A 76 -17.20 19.27 3.68
CA ALA A 76 -17.48 19.14 5.10
C ALA A 76 -17.85 17.71 5.58
N ASN A 77 -18.37 16.87 4.68
CA ASN A 77 -18.74 15.49 5.00
C ASN A 77 -17.55 14.61 5.42
N PHE A 78 -16.32 15.05 5.17
CA PHE A 78 -15.10 14.31 5.49
C PHE A 78 -14.37 14.81 6.74
N ILE A 79 -14.85 15.89 7.38
CA ILE A 79 -14.19 16.50 8.56
C ILE A 79 -14.02 15.49 9.69
N GLU A 80 -15.08 14.77 10.05
CA GLU A 80 -15.05 13.83 11.19
C GLU A 80 -14.06 12.69 10.96
N ARG A 81 -14.03 12.16 9.73
CA ARG A 81 -13.09 11.13 9.29
C ARG A 81 -11.66 11.65 9.29
N ASP A 82 -11.44 12.85 8.78
CA ASP A 82 -10.11 13.46 8.71
C ASP A 82 -9.57 13.75 10.12
N ALA A 83 -10.41 14.31 11.00
CA ALA A 83 -10.08 14.53 12.40
C ALA A 83 -9.71 13.22 13.08
N MET A 84 -10.51 12.16 12.90
CA MET A 84 -10.24 10.84 13.47
C MET A 84 -8.94 10.22 12.93
N THR A 85 -8.69 10.31 11.61
CA THR A 85 -7.45 9.84 10.99
C THR A 85 -6.22 10.57 11.53
N ARG A 86 -6.33 11.88 11.74
CA ARG A 86 -5.26 12.70 12.31
C ARG A 86 -4.92 12.36 13.76
N ARG A 87 -5.86 11.80 14.54
CA ARG A 87 -5.61 11.36 15.94
C ARG A 87 -4.55 10.27 16.04
N PHE A 88 -4.41 9.45 15.00
CA PHE A 88 -3.47 8.33 14.95
C PHE A 88 -2.21 8.63 14.14
N GLN A 89 -2.01 9.89 13.73
CA GLN A 89 -0.77 10.30 13.08
C GLN A 89 0.36 10.32 14.09
N TYR A 90 1.52 9.88 13.66
CA TYR A 90 2.71 9.90 14.49
C TYR A 90 3.27 11.31 14.66
N ARG A 91 3.64 11.62 15.90
CA ARG A 91 4.15 12.94 16.32
C ARG A 91 5.43 12.82 17.14
N GLY A 92 6.08 11.65 17.11
CA GLY A 92 7.30 11.36 17.85
C GLY A 92 8.58 11.72 17.09
N ASP A 93 9.65 11.00 17.39
CA ASP A 93 10.97 11.20 16.80
C ASP A 93 11.02 10.75 15.32
N VAL A 94 11.05 11.74 14.43
CA VAL A 94 11.11 11.50 12.98
C VAL A 94 12.44 10.91 12.53
N GLU A 95 13.56 11.17 13.21
CA GLU A 95 14.84 10.60 12.82
C GLU A 95 14.93 9.13 13.25
N GLY A 96 14.42 8.80 14.44
CA GLY A 96 14.24 7.41 14.88
C GLY A 96 13.26 6.61 14.00
N GLU A 97 12.23 7.27 13.46
CA GLU A 97 11.32 6.71 12.46
C GLU A 97 12.09 6.31 11.19
N TRP A 98 12.82 7.22 10.56
CA TRP A 98 13.60 6.92 9.35
C TRP A 98 14.67 5.84 9.59
N ALA A 99 15.38 5.92 10.72
CA ALA A 99 16.43 4.97 11.07
C ALA A 99 15.93 3.52 11.24
N SER A 100 14.63 3.34 11.50
CA SER A 100 14.03 2.00 11.65
C SER A 100 14.08 1.18 10.35
N TYR A 101 13.95 1.82 9.19
CA TYR A 101 13.83 1.12 7.90
C TYR A 101 15.17 0.81 7.22
N GLY A 102 16.19 1.59 7.51
CA GLY A 102 17.51 1.45 6.91
C GLY A 102 18.25 2.78 6.84
N PRO A 103 19.59 2.76 6.76
CA PRO A 103 20.39 3.98 6.74
C PRO A 103 20.17 4.84 5.48
N ASP A 104 19.70 4.24 4.38
CA ASP A 104 19.47 4.89 3.09
C ASP A 104 18.00 5.17 2.78
N THR A 105 17.07 4.78 3.67
CA THR A 105 15.63 4.88 3.39
C THR A 105 15.16 6.31 3.20
N LYS A 106 15.63 7.26 4.01
CA LYS A 106 15.28 8.68 3.85
C LYS A 106 15.76 9.24 2.52
N THR A 107 16.95 8.83 2.07
CA THR A 107 17.51 9.21 0.77
C THR A 107 16.67 8.66 -0.37
N ILE A 108 16.34 7.37 -0.33
CA ILE A 108 15.47 6.69 -1.31
C ILE A 108 14.09 7.35 -1.38
N ALA A 109 13.45 7.58 -0.23
CA ALA A 109 12.16 8.26 -0.13
C ALA A 109 12.22 9.68 -0.73
N THR A 110 13.32 10.40 -0.48
CA THR A 110 13.52 11.74 -1.03
C THR A 110 13.63 11.70 -2.55
N ALA A 111 14.43 10.79 -3.12
CA ALA A 111 14.57 10.62 -4.56
C ALA A 111 13.24 10.27 -5.22
N PHE A 112 12.53 9.28 -4.67
CA PHE A 112 11.21 8.88 -5.12
C PHE A 112 10.21 10.04 -5.15
N VAL A 113 10.16 10.85 -4.08
CA VAL A 113 9.29 12.03 -4.02
C VAL A 113 9.71 13.12 -5.00
N ARG A 114 11.00 13.32 -5.30
CA ARG A 114 11.43 14.23 -6.37
C ARG A 114 10.84 13.81 -7.72
N GLY A 115 10.87 12.50 -8.01
CA GLY A 115 10.26 11.91 -9.20
C GLY A 115 8.76 12.19 -9.30
N ILE A 116 8.02 11.93 -8.22
CA ILE A 116 6.58 12.25 -8.14
C ILE A 116 6.35 13.74 -8.40
N ASN A 117 7.11 14.60 -7.72
CA ASN A 117 6.94 16.05 -7.81
C ASN A 117 7.26 16.60 -9.19
N ALA A 118 8.18 16.00 -9.92
CA ALA A 118 8.45 16.35 -11.31
C ALA A 118 7.24 16.08 -12.22
N TRP A 119 6.49 15.00 -11.98
CA TRP A 119 5.22 14.76 -12.68
C TRP A 119 4.10 15.68 -12.18
N VAL A 120 4.01 15.94 -10.87
CA VAL A 120 3.05 16.90 -10.30
C VAL A 120 3.21 18.28 -10.93
N ALA A 121 4.44 18.75 -11.13
CA ALA A 121 4.70 20.04 -11.78
C ALA A 121 4.07 20.12 -13.18
N ARG A 122 4.20 19.05 -13.99
CA ARG A 122 3.56 18.95 -15.31
C ARG A 122 2.04 18.87 -15.21
N ALA A 123 1.54 18.10 -14.25
CA ALA A 123 0.12 17.94 -14.00
C ALA A 123 -0.55 19.25 -13.49
N LEU A 124 0.21 20.17 -12.90
CA LEU A 124 -0.29 21.49 -12.51
C LEU A 124 -0.46 22.44 -13.71
N GLU A 125 0.42 22.33 -14.71
CA GLU A 125 0.34 23.08 -15.97
C GLU A 125 -0.79 22.54 -16.86
N HIS A 126 -0.86 21.21 -16.97
CA HIS A 126 -1.88 20.49 -17.72
C HIS A 126 -2.47 19.38 -16.83
N PRO A 127 -3.64 19.57 -16.20
CA PRO A 127 -4.20 18.55 -15.32
C PRO A 127 -4.67 17.29 -16.06
N PRO A 128 -4.38 16.07 -15.56
CA PRO A 128 -5.01 14.84 -16.03
C PRO A 128 -6.54 14.90 -15.95
N ASP A 129 -7.20 14.12 -16.81
CA ASP A 129 -8.66 14.11 -16.98
C ASP A 129 -9.40 13.81 -15.66
N GLU A 130 -8.79 12.99 -14.82
CA GLU A 130 -9.28 12.59 -13.51
C GLU A 130 -9.37 13.80 -12.56
N PHE A 131 -8.32 14.61 -12.49
CA PHE A 131 -8.27 15.83 -11.67
C PHE A 131 -9.23 16.90 -12.18
N VAL A 132 -9.33 17.09 -13.50
CA VAL A 132 -10.29 18.02 -14.11
C VAL A 132 -11.73 17.66 -13.70
N ARG A 133 -12.08 16.37 -13.75
CA ARG A 133 -13.41 15.87 -13.39
C ARG A 133 -13.69 15.94 -11.90
N ALA A 134 -12.68 15.62 -11.09
CA ALA A 134 -12.76 15.68 -9.64
C ALA A 134 -12.89 17.13 -9.12
N GLY A 135 -12.44 18.11 -9.92
CA GLY A 135 -12.52 19.52 -9.58
C GLY A 135 -11.53 19.94 -8.50
N TRP A 136 -10.34 19.31 -8.48
CA TRP A 136 -9.19 19.75 -7.70
C TRP A 136 -7.88 19.49 -8.45
N LYS A 137 -6.79 20.10 -7.99
CA LYS A 137 -5.44 19.94 -8.56
C LYS A 137 -4.59 19.00 -7.69
N PRO A 138 -3.62 18.27 -8.28
CA PRO A 138 -2.64 17.54 -7.48
C PRO A 138 -1.84 18.51 -6.59
N ALA A 139 -1.29 18.00 -5.49
CA ALA A 139 -0.39 18.78 -4.64
C ALA A 139 0.99 18.11 -4.54
N PHE A 140 2.04 18.91 -4.33
CA PHE A 140 3.39 18.41 -4.13
C PHE A 140 3.48 17.51 -2.89
N TRP A 141 4.30 16.47 -3.01
CA TRP A 141 4.56 15.46 -2.01
C TRP A 141 5.79 15.80 -1.17
N LEU A 142 5.78 15.36 0.07
CA LEU A 142 6.92 15.40 0.98
C LEU A 142 7.40 13.97 1.25
N PRO A 143 8.70 13.72 1.54
CA PRO A 143 9.16 12.40 1.95
C PRO A 143 8.41 11.85 3.17
N ALA A 144 7.97 12.73 4.07
CA ALA A 144 7.16 12.37 5.23
C ALA A 144 5.77 11.82 4.87
N ASP A 145 5.25 12.08 3.65
CA ASP A 145 4.00 11.50 3.18
C ASP A 145 4.09 9.96 3.08
N LEU A 146 5.32 9.43 2.90
CA LEU A 146 5.59 7.99 2.85
C LEU A 146 5.65 7.33 4.23
N LEU A 147 5.74 8.11 5.31
CA LEU A 147 5.76 7.62 6.69
C LEU A 147 4.35 7.33 7.23
N ASN A 148 3.35 7.33 6.37
CA ASN A 148 1.99 7.05 6.76
C ASN A 148 1.84 5.61 7.29
N ARG A 149 1.00 5.49 8.31
CA ARG A 149 0.71 4.24 9.03
C ARG A 149 -0.78 3.94 9.10
N THR A 150 -1.60 4.73 8.44
CA THR A 150 -3.05 4.58 8.43
C THR A 150 -3.47 3.23 7.86
N ASP A 151 -2.82 2.77 6.79
CA ASP A 151 -3.07 1.44 6.23
C ASP A 151 -2.69 0.33 7.21
N ALA A 152 -1.61 0.52 7.99
CA ALA A 152 -1.23 -0.41 9.03
C ALA A 152 -2.26 -0.44 10.19
N PHE A 153 -2.83 0.70 10.56
CA PHE A 153 -3.89 0.77 11.57
C PHE A 153 -5.13 -0.02 11.14
N LEU A 154 -5.53 0.15 9.88
CA LEU A 154 -6.65 -0.57 9.28
C LEU A 154 -6.37 -2.07 9.18
N ALA A 155 -5.15 -2.45 8.78
CA ALA A 155 -4.78 -3.84 8.63
C ALA A 155 -4.76 -4.62 9.96
N SER A 156 -4.47 -3.96 11.10
CA SER A 156 -4.55 -4.58 12.43
C SER A 156 -5.99 -5.03 12.76
N GLY A 157 -6.95 -4.10 12.78
CA GLY A 157 -8.36 -4.38 13.08
C GLY A 157 -8.66 -4.88 14.50
N ASP A 158 -7.65 -5.09 15.36
CA ASP A 158 -7.77 -5.73 16.67
C ASP A 158 -8.67 -4.94 17.64
N ALA A 159 -8.63 -3.61 17.56
CA ALA A 159 -9.44 -2.75 18.42
C ALA A 159 -10.94 -2.95 18.17
N ILE A 160 -11.37 -3.08 16.91
CA ILE A 160 -12.78 -3.33 16.57
C ILE A 160 -13.22 -4.69 17.12
N GLU A 161 -12.35 -5.69 17.02
CA GLU A 161 -12.61 -7.03 17.55
C GLU A 161 -12.65 -7.04 19.09
N GLU A 162 -11.84 -6.21 19.76
CA GLU A 162 -11.92 -6.02 21.22
C GLU A 162 -13.23 -5.32 21.64
N VAL A 163 -13.74 -4.33 20.89
CA VAL A 163 -15.07 -3.74 21.14
C VAL A 163 -16.13 -4.84 21.21
N ARG A 164 -16.11 -5.75 20.22
CA ARG A 164 -17.04 -6.88 20.13
C ARG A 164 -16.86 -7.86 21.30
N ARG A 165 -15.62 -8.28 21.59
CA ARG A 165 -15.31 -9.22 22.69
C ARG A 165 -15.66 -8.66 24.06
N SER A 166 -15.39 -7.38 24.27
CA SER A 166 -15.64 -6.64 25.52
C SER A 166 -17.08 -6.13 25.64
N LYS A 167 -17.94 -6.37 24.63
CA LYS A 167 -19.35 -5.93 24.58
C LYS A 167 -19.50 -4.41 24.80
N LEU A 168 -18.55 -3.62 24.30
CA LEU A 168 -18.65 -2.16 24.36
C LEU A 168 -19.73 -1.66 23.40
N HIS A 169 -20.22 -0.44 23.63
CA HIS A 169 -21.25 0.14 22.78
C HIS A 169 -20.76 0.29 21.33
N ALA A 170 -21.64 0.05 20.35
CA ALA A 170 -21.29 0.05 18.92
C ALA A 170 -20.63 1.36 18.44
N VAL A 171 -20.96 2.49 19.08
CA VAL A 171 -20.35 3.80 18.82
C VAL A 171 -18.82 3.80 18.93
N VAL A 172 -18.23 2.96 19.78
CA VAL A 172 -16.76 2.85 19.90
C VAL A 172 -16.18 2.21 18.64
N ALA A 173 -16.79 1.14 18.14
CA ALA A 173 -16.39 0.52 16.87
C ALA A 173 -16.61 1.49 15.70
N ASP A 174 -17.72 2.22 15.67
CA ASP A 174 -18.01 3.20 14.61
C ASP A 174 -17.01 4.37 14.61
N ALA A 175 -16.57 4.80 15.79
CA ALA A 175 -15.51 5.80 15.92
C ALA A 175 -14.19 5.27 15.35
N ILE A 176 -13.80 4.04 15.68
CA ILE A 176 -12.57 3.41 15.18
C ILE A 176 -12.62 3.19 13.66
N ARG A 177 -13.78 2.77 13.12
CA ARG A 177 -14.00 2.60 11.66
C ARG A 177 -13.84 3.88 10.85
N ARG A 178 -13.90 5.05 11.49
CA ARG A 178 -13.67 6.35 10.84
C ARG A 178 -12.18 6.70 10.72
N VAL A 179 -11.28 5.95 11.37
CA VAL A 179 -9.84 6.09 11.15
C VAL A 179 -9.52 5.58 9.76
N GLY A 180 -8.78 6.36 8.99
CA GLY A 180 -8.24 5.90 7.74
C GLY A 180 -9.22 5.82 6.59
N THR A 181 -8.76 5.17 5.53
CA THR A 181 -9.30 5.27 4.18
C THR A 181 -10.81 5.00 4.17
N PRO A 182 -11.64 5.98 3.76
CA PRO A 182 -13.07 5.78 3.71
C PRO A 182 -13.40 4.64 2.73
N PRO A 183 -14.51 3.91 2.96
CA PRO A 183 -15.00 2.87 2.06
C PRO A 183 -15.43 3.37 0.66
N PHE A 184 -15.00 4.56 0.22
CA PHE A 184 -15.17 5.03 -1.16
C PHE A 184 -14.40 4.17 -2.17
N PHE A 185 -13.38 3.42 -1.73
CA PHE A 185 -12.77 2.35 -2.54
C PHE A 185 -13.72 1.18 -2.79
N SER A 186 -14.83 1.09 -2.04
CA SER A 186 -15.72 -0.07 -1.97
C SER A 186 -17.12 0.22 -2.50
N THR A 187 -17.74 1.34 -2.10
CA THR A 187 -19.20 1.52 -2.26
C THR A 187 -19.58 3.00 -2.31
N MET A 188 -19.63 3.58 -3.49
CA MET A 188 -20.16 4.94 -3.61
C MET A 188 -21.69 4.93 -3.53
N ALA A 189 -22.19 5.54 -2.44
CA ALA A 189 -23.58 5.85 -2.06
C ALA A 189 -24.32 4.91 -1.08
N ALA A 190 -23.64 4.29 -0.13
CA ALA A 190 -24.31 3.76 1.07
C ALA A 190 -23.60 4.23 2.35
N PRO A 191 -24.33 4.46 3.47
CA PRO A 191 -23.70 4.66 4.77
C PRO A 191 -22.74 3.50 5.04
N VAL A 192 -21.64 3.78 5.75
CA VAL A 192 -20.69 2.77 6.23
C VAL A 192 -21.51 1.63 6.84
N ALA A 193 -21.56 0.48 6.19
CA ALA A 193 -22.27 -0.67 6.73
C ALA A 193 -21.58 -1.05 8.03
N ALA A 194 -22.36 -1.19 9.11
CA ALA A 194 -21.87 -1.48 10.45
C ALA A 194 -21.15 -2.84 10.57
N ASP A 195 -21.17 -3.65 9.50
CA ASP A 195 -20.59 -4.99 9.43
C ASP A 195 -19.23 -5.05 8.72
N GLN A 196 -18.70 -3.93 8.18
CA GLN A 196 -17.34 -3.91 7.66
C GLN A 196 -16.37 -4.02 8.85
N THR A 197 -16.01 -5.25 9.17
CA THR A 197 -14.77 -5.57 9.87
C THR A 197 -13.63 -4.98 9.04
N ALA A 198 -12.62 -4.46 9.73
CA ALA A 198 -11.46 -3.84 9.09
C ALA A 198 -10.97 -4.70 7.92
N THR A 199 -10.63 -4.09 6.79
CA THR A 199 -10.15 -4.73 5.57
C THR A 199 -8.82 -5.46 5.82
N ARG A 200 -8.88 -6.60 6.50
CA ARG A 200 -7.83 -7.60 6.47
C ARG A 200 -7.88 -8.13 5.04
N SER A 201 -6.84 -7.85 4.26
CA SER A 201 -6.72 -8.40 2.91
C SER A 201 -6.80 -9.91 3.02
N ASP A 202 -7.63 -10.55 2.22
CA ASP A 202 -7.54 -12.00 2.08
C ASP A 202 -6.37 -12.28 1.14
N GLY A 203 -5.71 -13.41 1.27
CA GLY A 203 -4.55 -13.67 0.42
C GLY A 203 -3.89 -14.95 0.83
N GLU A 204 -3.35 -15.66 -0.14
CA GLU A 204 -2.71 -16.94 0.10
C GLU A 204 -1.30 -16.89 -0.45
N ALA A 205 -0.41 -17.63 0.17
CA ALA A 205 0.90 -17.87 -0.39
C ALA A 205 1.37 -19.28 -0.07
N ALA A 206 2.15 -19.83 -0.99
CA ALA A 206 2.77 -21.13 -0.82
C ALA A 206 4.16 -21.09 -1.44
N ALA A 207 5.10 -21.78 -0.80
CA ALA A 207 6.42 -22.02 -1.37
C ALA A 207 6.81 -23.48 -1.15
N ALA A 208 7.42 -24.07 -2.18
CA ALA A 208 7.87 -25.46 -2.15
C ALA A 208 9.36 -25.56 -2.47
N ARG A 209 10.06 -26.44 -1.76
CA ARG A 209 11.48 -26.71 -1.93
C ARG A 209 11.75 -27.16 -3.36
N GLY A 210 12.66 -26.46 -4.06
CA GLY A 210 12.96 -26.73 -5.46
C GLY A 210 11.78 -26.51 -6.43
N GLY A 211 10.70 -25.87 -5.98
CA GLY A 211 9.54 -25.52 -6.78
C GLY A 211 9.46 -24.02 -7.03
N SER A 212 8.27 -23.46 -6.86
CA SER A 212 7.97 -22.03 -7.00
C SER A 212 7.45 -21.45 -5.70
N LEU A 213 7.44 -20.12 -5.63
CA LEU A 213 6.68 -19.36 -4.66
C LEU A 213 5.48 -18.76 -5.37
N SER A 214 4.27 -19.03 -4.90
CA SER A 214 3.04 -18.40 -5.40
C SER A 214 2.43 -17.52 -4.32
N PHE A 215 1.82 -16.40 -4.73
CA PHE A 215 0.99 -15.60 -3.85
C PHE A 215 -0.20 -14.99 -4.57
N SER A 216 -1.25 -14.70 -3.79
CA SER A 216 -2.43 -13.94 -4.17
C SER A 216 -2.70 -12.86 -3.12
N ASP A 217 -3.02 -11.65 -3.59
CA ASP A 217 -3.44 -10.52 -2.76
C ASP A 217 -4.91 -10.23 -3.10
N ALA A 218 -5.80 -10.83 -2.31
CA ALA A 218 -7.23 -10.77 -2.49
C ALA A 218 -7.79 -9.51 -1.81
N HIS A 219 -8.48 -8.70 -2.59
CA HIS A 219 -9.28 -7.59 -2.09
C HIS A 219 -10.74 -7.87 -2.42
N HIS A 220 -11.60 -7.85 -1.39
CA HIS A 220 -13.05 -8.07 -1.58
C HIS A 220 -13.67 -7.06 -2.56
N ASN A 221 -13.09 -5.86 -2.62
CA ASN A 221 -13.47 -4.80 -3.55
C ASN A 221 -12.47 -4.73 -4.70
N LEU A 222 -12.94 -5.08 -5.89
CA LEU A 222 -12.19 -4.93 -7.14
C LEU A 222 -12.11 -3.46 -7.51
N SER A 223 -10.91 -2.88 -7.41
CA SER A 223 -10.66 -1.46 -7.65
C SER A 223 -10.08 -1.21 -9.03
N HIS A 224 -10.37 -0.03 -9.57
CA HIS A 224 -9.70 0.53 -10.73
C HIS A 224 -9.07 1.88 -10.36
N PRO A 225 -7.78 2.09 -10.66
CA PRO A 225 -6.83 1.10 -11.20
C PRO A 225 -6.47 0.04 -10.15
N SER A 226 -5.64 -0.94 -10.51
CA SER A 226 -5.29 -2.04 -9.59
C SER A 226 -4.72 -1.50 -8.27
N PHE A 227 -4.98 -2.15 -7.13
CA PHE A 227 -4.41 -1.70 -5.86
C PHE A 227 -2.88 -1.81 -5.84
N ARG A 228 -2.31 -2.77 -6.58
CA ARG A 228 -0.87 -2.94 -6.74
C ARG A 228 -0.40 -2.39 -8.09
N TYR A 229 0.90 -2.13 -8.14
CA TYR A 229 1.66 -1.76 -9.33
C TYR A 229 2.84 -2.71 -9.49
N ILE A 230 3.11 -3.19 -10.70
CA ILE A 230 4.27 -4.06 -10.94
C ILE A 230 5.41 -3.23 -11.54
N VAL A 231 6.62 -3.36 -11.00
CA VAL A 231 7.81 -2.64 -11.46
C VAL A 231 9.06 -3.51 -11.34
N HIS A 232 10.00 -3.33 -12.27
CA HIS A 232 11.35 -3.90 -12.19
C HIS A 232 12.37 -2.76 -12.03
N LEU A 233 13.19 -2.84 -10.99
CA LEU A 233 14.17 -1.83 -10.61
C LEU A 233 15.59 -2.40 -10.72
N LYS A 234 16.44 -1.79 -11.56
CA LYS A 234 17.81 -2.23 -11.79
C LYS A 234 18.84 -1.10 -11.75
N ALA A 235 19.75 -1.17 -10.78
CA ALA A 235 20.91 -0.30 -10.60
C ALA A 235 22.00 -1.05 -9.79
N PRO A 236 23.21 -0.52 -9.59
CA PRO A 236 24.18 -1.14 -8.69
C PRO A 236 23.58 -1.38 -7.29
N GLY A 237 23.58 -2.64 -6.84
CA GLY A 237 22.99 -3.05 -5.55
C GLY A 237 21.47 -3.28 -5.56
N TRP A 238 20.80 -3.11 -6.71
CA TRP A 238 19.36 -3.27 -6.89
C TRP A 238 19.05 -4.03 -8.17
N ASN A 239 18.31 -5.13 -8.07
CA ASN A 239 17.81 -5.86 -9.23
C ASN A 239 16.58 -6.66 -8.80
N VAL A 240 15.44 -5.99 -8.71
CA VAL A 240 14.24 -6.50 -8.04
C VAL A 240 13.00 -6.24 -8.87
N ILE A 241 12.12 -7.23 -9.01
CA ILE A 241 10.85 -7.13 -9.72
C ILE A 241 9.73 -7.68 -8.85
N GLY A 242 8.58 -7.01 -8.86
CA GLY A 242 7.48 -7.43 -8.02
C GLY A 242 6.33 -6.44 -7.99
N VAL A 243 5.40 -6.70 -7.08
CA VAL A 243 4.26 -5.84 -6.79
C VAL A 243 4.63 -4.84 -5.70
N THR A 244 4.17 -3.60 -5.85
CA THR A 244 4.32 -2.53 -4.88
C THR A 244 3.04 -1.73 -4.75
N SER A 245 2.95 -0.95 -3.67
CA SER A 245 1.93 0.09 -3.56
C SER A 245 2.34 1.28 -4.44
N PRO A 246 1.45 1.86 -5.28
CA PRO A 246 1.81 2.93 -6.23
C PRO A 246 2.49 4.16 -5.61
N TRP A 247 2.30 4.38 -4.30
CA TRP A 247 2.86 5.48 -3.53
C TRP A 247 4.13 5.12 -2.75
N LEU A 248 4.66 3.89 -2.83
CA LEU A 248 5.87 3.48 -2.14
C LEU A 248 7.02 3.13 -3.12
N PRO A 249 8.28 3.39 -2.74
CA PRO A 249 9.45 2.92 -3.46
C PRO A 249 9.73 1.43 -3.18
N GLY A 250 10.46 0.77 -4.08
CA GLY A 250 10.79 -0.67 -3.97
C GLY A 250 9.61 -1.58 -4.30
N VAL A 251 9.68 -2.85 -3.88
CA VAL A 251 8.59 -3.83 -4.06
C VAL A 251 8.21 -4.50 -2.73
N ALA A 252 6.92 -4.73 -2.49
CA ALA A 252 6.45 -5.37 -1.26
C ALA A 252 6.57 -6.90 -1.31
N ALA A 253 6.34 -7.49 -2.49
CA ALA A 253 6.44 -8.93 -2.75
C ALA A 253 6.92 -9.15 -4.20
N GLY A 254 7.71 -10.18 -4.42
CA GLY A 254 8.38 -10.38 -5.71
C GLY A 254 9.64 -11.21 -5.57
N HIS A 255 10.61 -10.93 -6.42
CA HIS A 255 11.92 -11.56 -6.33
C HIS A 255 13.04 -10.65 -6.82
N ASN A 256 14.25 -10.96 -6.39
CA ASN A 256 15.48 -10.46 -7.00
C ASN A 256 16.21 -11.63 -7.68
N GLU A 257 17.49 -11.48 -8.00
CA GLU A 257 18.25 -12.53 -8.67
C GLU A 257 18.54 -13.78 -7.79
N ARG A 258 18.26 -13.71 -6.48
CA ARG A 258 18.62 -14.72 -5.48
C ARG A 258 17.43 -15.34 -4.75
N VAL A 259 16.45 -14.51 -4.39
CA VAL A 259 15.37 -14.91 -3.49
C VAL A 259 14.03 -14.36 -4.00
N ALA A 260 12.96 -15.11 -3.71
CA ALA A 260 11.58 -14.72 -3.86
C ALA A 260 10.90 -14.64 -2.50
N TRP A 261 9.96 -13.71 -2.34
CA TRP A 261 9.18 -13.56 -1.13
C TRP A 261 7.76 -13.08 -1.41
N SER A 262 6.89 -13.37 -0.45
CA SER A 262 5.54 -12.82 -0.38
C SER A 262 5.23 -12.35 1.03
N MET A 263 4.19 -11.53 1.16
CA MET A 263 3.72 -10.99 2.43
C MET A 263 2.23 -11.30 2.57
N THR A 264 1.87 -12.18 3.50
CA THR A 264 0.46 -12.51 3.80
C THR A 264 0.10 -11.94 5.16
N PRO A 265 -1.08 -11.33 5.37
CA PRO A 265 -1.51 -10.90 6.71
C PRO A 265 -1.51 -12.04 7.72
N VAL A 266 -1.29 -11.69 8.99
CA VAL A 266 -1.44 -12.60 10.13
C VAL A 266 -2.19 -11.91 11.25
N ASP A 267 -2.96 -12.67 12.03
CA ASP A 267 -3.70 -12.15 13.18
C ASP A 267 -2.75 -12.03 14.35
N VAL A 268 -2.31 -10.79 14.59
CA VAL A 268 -1.39 -10.47 15.68
C VAL A 268 -1.97 -9.27 16.39
N ASP A 269 -2.26 -9.45 17.68
CA ASP A 269 -2.88 -8.44 18.51
C ASP A 269 -1.91 -7.28 18.78
N THR A 270 -2.14 -6.16 18.07
CA THR A 270 -1.33 -4.93 18.09
C THR A 270 -2.08 -3.70 18.59
N GLN A 271 -3.37 -3.81 18.91
CA GLN A 271 -4.20 -2.71 19.43
C GLN A 271 -4.98 -3.16 20.66
N ASP A 272 -5.05 -2.29 21.68
CA ASP A 272 -5.87 -2.49 22.87
C ASP A 272 -6.75 -1.25 23.14
N ILE A 273 -7.97 -1.45 23.64
CA ILE A 273 -8.94 -0.41 24.01
C ILE A 273 -9.02 -0.27 25.53
N TYR A 274 -8.76 0.93 26.03
CA TYR A 274 -8.85 1.24 27.46
C TYR A 274 -10.08 2.08 27.75
N ALA A 275 -10.90 1.64 28.70
CA ALA A 275 -11.94 2.47 29.30
C ALA A 275 -11.34 3.21 30.50
N GLU A 276 -11.32 4.53 30.44
CA GLU A 276 -10.65 5.40 31.42
C GLU A 276 -11.59 6.48 31.94
N SER A 277 -11.26 7.08 33.09
CA SER A 277 -12.01 8.21 33.63
C SER A 277 -11.74 9.47 32.82
N MET A 278 -12.80 10.20 32.45
CA MET A 278 -12.68 11.48 31.74
C MET A 278 -11.92 12.57 32.52
N LYS A 279 -11.67 12.37 33.82
CA LYS A 279 -10.96 13.30 34.72
C LYS A 279 -9.45 13.00 34.81
N GLY A 280 -8.97 11.98 34.11
CA GLY A 280 -7.55 11.61 34.11
C GLY A 280 -6.65 12.67 33.46
N PRO A 281 -5.32 12.58 33.66
CA PRO A 281 -4.37 13.46 32.98
C PRO A 281 -4.35 13.18 31.47
N LYS A 282 -4.29 14.25 30.67
CA LYS A 282 -4.32 14.17 29.20
C LYS A 282 -3.38 15.19 28.59
N THR A 283 -2.87 14.85 27.41
CA THR A 283 -2.26 15.81 26.50
C THR A 283 -3.30 16.24 25.47
N LEU A 284 -3.45 17.54 25.27
CA LEU A 284 -4.36 18.12 24.29
C LEU A 284 -3.56 18.59 23.08
N ILE A 285 -3.99 18.18 21.89
CA ILE A 285 -3.40 18.60 20.63
C ILE A 285 -4.47 19.34 19.85
N ASN A 286 -4.24 20.64 19.65
CA ASN A 286 -5.08 21.48 18.80
C ASN A 286 -4.65 21.33 17.34
N ASP A 287 -5.59 21.12 16.45
CA ASP A 287 -5.36 20.93 15.02
C ASP A 287 -6.47 21.63 14.21
N ALA A 288 -6.21 21.86 12.93
CA ALA A 288 -7.04 22.63 12.03
C ALA A 288 -7.17 21.92 10.67
N ILE A 289 -8.40 21.69 10.25
CA ILE A 289 -8.72 21.06 8.96
C ILE A 289 -9.22 22.13 7.99
N ILE A 290 -8.56 22.25 6.84
CA ILE A 290 -9.04 23.08 5.74
C ILE A 290 -10.21 22.34 5.06
N VAL A 291 -11.30 23.06 4.76
CA VAL A 291 -12.53 22.45 4.23
C VAL A 291 -12.95 23.15 2.94
N LYS A 292 -13.18 22.37 1.87
CA LYS A 292 -13.69 22.89 0.61
C LYS A 292 -14.97 23.70 0.81
N GLY A 293 -14.96 24.93 0.31
CA GLY A 293 -16.10 25.86 0.38
C GLY A 293 -16.24 26.61 1.70
N ARG A 294 -15.28 26.51 2.64
CA ARG A 294 -15.23 27.34 3.86
C ARG A 294 -14.07 28.33 3.80
N GLY A 295 -14.29 29.53 4.33
CA GLY A 295 -13.24 30.56 4.48
C GLY A 295 -12.29 30.30 5.65
N ASP A 296 -12.83 29.73 6.74
CA ASP A 296 -12.08 29.41 7.96
C ASP A 296 -11.89 27.89 8.11
N PRO A 297 -10.76 27.44 8.69
CA PRO A 297 -10.55 26.03 8.99
C PRO A 297 -11.46 25.54 10.12
N PHE A 298 -11.75 24.24 10.12
CA PHE A 298 -12.40 23.56 11.24
C PHE A 298 -11.36 23.24 12.32
N LEU A 299 -11.48 23.91 13.47
CA LEU A 299 -10.63 23.68 14.64
C LEU A 299 -11.18 22.52 15.46
N TYR A 300 -10.28 21.64 15.91
CA TYR A 300 -10.64 20.55 16.80
C TYR A 300 -9.48 20.16 17.71
N GLU A 301 -9.81 19.43 18.77
CA GLU A 301 -8.86 18.94 19.76
C GLU A 301 -8.77 17.42 19.70
N THR A 302 -7.55 16.91 19.84
CA THR A 302 -7.26 15.50 20.07
C THR A 302 -6.79 15.31 21.49
N GLU A 303 -7.46 14.43 22.21
CA GLU A 303 -7.11 14.04 23.57
C GLU A 303 -6.26 12.77 23.54
N ILE A 304 -5.10 12.80 24.19
CA ILE A 304 -4.21 11.65 24.35
C ILE A 304 -4.04 11.35 25.83
N THR A 305 -4.42 10.14 26.24
CA THR A 305 -4.21 9.62 27.59
C THR A 305 -2.86 8.89 27.68
N ARG A 306 -2.54 8.34 28.84
CA ARG A 306 -1.37 7.47 29.01
C ARG A 306 -1.41 6.21 28.13
N HIS A 307 -2.59 5.78 27.65
CA HIS A 307 -2.73 4.62 26.78
C HIS A 307 -2.89 4.97 25.30
N GLY A 308 -3.16 6.23 24.94
CA GLY A 308 -3.20 6.64 23.54
C GLY A 308 -4.34 7.59 23.23
N ALA A 309 -4.70 7.66 21.94
CA ALA A 309 -5.70 8.60 21.46
C ALA A 309 -7.11 8.21 21.91
N VAL A 310 -7.86 9.17 22.44
CA VAL A 310 -9.27 9.00 22.76
C VAL A 310 -10.09 8.95 21.47
N VAL A 311 -10.93 7.92 21.33
CA VAL A 311 -11.79 7.70 20.16
C VAL A 311 -13.27 7.91 20.45
N ALA A 312 -13.72 7.65 21.66
CA ALA A 312 -15.13 7.73 22.04
C ALA A 312 -15.31 8.12 23.51
N PHE A 313 -16.51 8.60 23.84
CA PHE A 313 -16.88 9.03 25.19
C PHE A 313 -18.21 8.40 25.62
N ASP A 314 -18.30 8.03 26.89
CA ASP A 314 -19.53 7.72 27.59
C ASP A 314 -19.69 8.71 28.75
N ARG A 315 -20.37 9.83 28.44
CA ARG A 315 -20.58 10.92 29.39
C ARG A 315 -21.51 10.54 30.54
N ALA A 316 -22.41 9.56 30.34
CA ALA A 316 -23.33 9.13 31.38
C ALA A 316 -22.58 8.42 32.51
N ASN A 317 -21.55 7.65 32.16
CA ASN A 317 -20.71 6.92 33.12
C ASN A 317 -19.37 7.59 33.43
N ASN A 318 -19.12 8.81 32.92
CA ASN A 318 -17.85 9.54 33.07
C ASN A 318 -16.63 8.73 32.57
N LEU A 319 -16.83 8.01 31.46
CA LEU A 319 -15.81 7.19 30.80
C LEU A 319 -15.39 7.75 29.44
N GLU A 320 -14.16 7.48 29.08
CA GLU A 320 -13.63 7.65 27.73
C GLU A 320 -12.91 6.39 27.27
N TYR A 321 -12.84 6.22 25.96
CA TYR A 321 -12.22 5.06 25.33
C TYR A 321 -10.98 5.51 24.57
N ALA A 322 -9.81 5.04 25.00
CA ALA A 322 -8.53 5.29 24.35
C ALA A 322 -8.04 4.03 23.63
N VAL A 323 -7.41 4.21 22.47
CA VAL A 323 -6.78 3.12 21.71
C VAL A 323 -5.27 3.21 21.88
N ARG A 324 -4.67 2.16 22.44
CA ARG A 324 -3.23 1.93 22.42
C ARG A 324 -2.88 1.08 21.22
N TRP A 325 -1.85 1.47 20.48
CA TRP A 325 -1.51 0.79 19.23
C TRP A 325 0.00 0.73 19.02
N SER A 326 0.53 -0.42 18.63
CA SER A 326 1.96 -0.59 18.29
C SER A 326 2.44 0.42 17.25
N GLY A 327 1.56 0.82 16.34
CA GLY A 327 1.89 1.80 15.32
C GLY A 327 2.12 3.21 15.86
N THR A 328 2.01 3.50 17.16
CA THR A 328 2.48 4.78 17.71
C THR A 328 4.00 4.82 17.93
N GLU A 329 4.72 3.72 17.70
CA GLU A 329 6.17 3.65 17.80
C GLU A 329 6.90 4.06 16.50
N PRO A 330 8.19 4.43 16.58
CA PRO A 330 9.02 4.59 15.40
C PRO A 330 9.07 3.30 14.55
N GLY A 331 9.09 3.43 13.24
CA GLY A 331 9.26 2.36 12.26
C GLY A 331 7.98 1.65 11.83
N ALA A 332 6.81 2.25 12.10
CA ALA A 332 5.50 1.66 11.84
C ALA A 332 4.79 2.13 10.55
N ALA A 333 5.47 2.89 9.70
CA ALA A 333 4.99 3.20 8.35
C ALA A 333 4.79 1.91 7.55
N GLY A 334 3.68 1.84 6.83
CA GLY A 334 3.28 0.63 6.13
C GLY A 334 4.25 0.27 5.01
N GLU A 335 4.73 -0.98 5.02
CA GLU A 335 5.52 -1.61 3.94
C GLU A 335 6.86 -0.94 3.59
N LEU A 336 7.24 0.19 4.19
CA LEU A 336 8.50 0.90 3.86
C LEU A 336 9.76 0.09 4.21
N ALA A 337 9.65 -0.85 5.16
CA ALA A 337 10.69 -1.82 5.48
C ALA A 337 10.98 -2.80 4.32
N ALA A 338 10.13 -2.87 3.30
CA ALA A 338 10.35 -3.71 2.11
C ALA A 338 11.65 -3.36 1.38
N LEU A 339 12.10 -2.10 1.41
CA LEU A 339 13.39 -1.67 0.85
C LEU A 339 14.59 -2.44 1.42
N ALA A 340 14.51 -2.94 2.66
CA ALA A 340 15.55 -3.81 3.22
C ALA A 340 15.44 -5.24 2.69
N VAL A 341 14.21 -5.73 2.48
CA VAL A 341 13.91 -7.08 1.98
C VAL A 341 14.31 -7.23 0.51
N ASP A 342 14.08 -6.20 -0.32
CA ASP A 342 14.40 -6.16 -1.75
C ASP A 342 15.85 -6.57 -2.07
N ARG A 343 16.76 -6.37 -1.11
CA ARG A 343 18.19 -6.59 -1.23
C ARG A 343 18.68 -7.87 -0.54
N ALA A 344 17.79 -8.64 0.08
CA ALA A 344 18.13 -9.89 0.74
C ALA A 344 18.68 -10.89 -0.29
N ARG A 345 19.77 -11.59 0.03
CA ARG A 345 20.40 -12.58 -0.86
C ARG A 345 20.34 -14.00 -0.31
N THR A 346 20.13 -14.11 0.99
CA THR A 346 20.09 -15.35 1.75
C THR A 346 18.98 -15.30 2.79
N TRP A 347 18.67 -16.45 3.38
CA TRP A 347 17.74 -16.56 4.50
C TRP A 347 18.13 -15.68 5.69
N ILE A 348 19.44 -15.56 5.96
CA ILE A 348 19.96 -14.75 7.07
C ILE A 348 19.71 -13.26 6.79
N ASP A 349 20.03 -12.80 5.58
CA ASP A 349 19.76 -11.41 5.16
C ASP A 349 18.26 -11.11 5.22
N PHE A 350 17.44 -12.06 4.75
CA PHE A 350 15.98 -11.94 4.72
C PHE A 350 15.40 -11.75 6.12
N ARG A 351 15.78 -12.59 7.09
CA ARG A 351 15.34 -12.43 8.48
C ARG A 351 15.86 -11.14 9.12
N ALA A 352 17.11 -10.76 8.83
CA ALA A 352 17.69 -9.51 9.32
C ALA A 352 16.96 -8.27 8.77
N ALA A 353 16.54 -8.31 7.50
CA ALA A 353 15.69 -7.29 6.90
C ALA A 353 14.30 -7.24 7.53
N LEU A 354 13.66 -8.40 7.75
CA LEU A 354 12.34 -8.49 8.38
C LEU A 354 12.31 -8.00 9.83
N ALA A 355 13.44 -7.97 10.53
CA ALA A 355 13.51 -7.35 11.86
C ALA A 355 13.20 -5.84 11.84
N ARG A 356 13.25 -5.20 10.66
CA ARG A 356 12.85 -3.80 10.44
C ARG A 356 11.37 -3.66 10.12
N TRP A 357 10.69 -4.76 9.77
CA TRP A 357 9.28 -4.78 9.46
C TRP A 357 8.45 -4.83 10.75
N LYS A 358 7.96 -3.67 11.18
CA LYS A 358 7.15 -3.55 12.39
C LYS A 358 5.66 -3.63 12.10
N MET A 359 5.21 -3.08 10.98
CA MET A 359 3.78 -2.99 10.63
C MET A 359 3.56 -2.94 9.11
N PRO A 360 2.37 -3.37 8.62
CA PRO A 360 1.38 -4.18 9.34
C PRO A 360 1.95 -5.57 9.67
N ALA A 361 1.26 -6.33 10.52
CA ALA A 361 1.66 -7.70 10.83
C ALA A 361 1.57 -8.60 9.58
N ARG A 362 2.67 -9.26 9.20
CA ARG A 362 2.76 -10.13 8.02
C ARG A 362 3.46 -11.44 8.34
N ARG A 363 3.03 -12.54 7.72
CA ARG A 363 3.86 -13.71 7.46
C ARG A 363 4.58 -13.51 6.14
N ALA A 364 5.89 -13.45 6.20
CA ALA A 364 6.75 -13.40 5.03
C ALA A 364 7.16 -14.82 4.65
N LEU A 365 6.87 -15.25 3.42
CA LEU A 365 7.41 -16.50 2.88
C LEU A 365 8.72 -16.24 2.13
N TYR A 366 9.59 -17.25 2.08
CA TYR A 366 10.91 -17.20 1.46
C TYR A 366 11.11 -18.42 0.57
N LEU A 367 11.69 -18.21 -0.60
CA LEU A 367 12.24 -19.23 -1.48
C LEU A 367 13.51 -18.71 -2.15
N ASP A 368 14.56 -19.52 -2.27
CA ASP A 368 15.78 -19.11 -3.00
C ASP A 368 16.17 -20.04 -4.15
N VAL A 369 17.16 -19.59 -4.92
CA VAL A 369 17.76 -20.32 -6.06
C VAL A 369 18.46 -21.62 -5.66
N GLU A 370 18.75 -21.85 -4.38
CA GLU A 370 19.27 -23.11 -3.85
C GLU A 370 18.13 -24.07 -3.46
N GLY A 371 16.89 -23.62 -3.63
CA GLY A 371 15.68 -24.36 -3.30
C GLY A 371 15.35 -24.34 -1.81
N ASN A 372 16.01 -23.52 -0.98
CA ASN A 372 15.64 -23.40 0.43
C ASN A 372 14.31 -22.67 0.56
N VAL A 373 13.50 -23.09 1.54
CA VAL A 373 12.17 -22.53 1.79
C VAL A 373 11.99 -22.20 3.26
N GLY A 374 11.33 -21.08 3.56
CA GLY A 374 11.10 -20.68 4.94
C GLY A 374 9.95 -19.69 5.10
N PHE A 375 9.64 -19.37 6.36
CA PHE A 375 8.69 -18.32 6.70
C PHE A 375 9.10 -17.60 7.99
N GLN A 376 8.71 -16.34 8.12
CA GLN A 376 8.87 -15.53 9.32
C GLN A 376 7.67 -14.61 9.50
N ASP A 377 7.05 -14.65 10.68
CA ASP A 377 6.07 -13.63 11.07
C ASP A 377 6.79 -12.36 11.53
N ALA A 378 6.40 -11.21 11.02
CA ALA A 378 7.00 -9.92 11.29
C ALA A 378 5.93 -8.91 11.72
N ALA A 379 6.04 -8.43 12.96
CA ALA A 379 5.14 -7.47 13.58
C ALA A 379 5.78 -6.85 14.83
N LEU A 380 5.31 -5.68 15.25
CA LEU A 380 5.65 -5.08 16.53
C LEU A 380 4.61 -5.47 17.58
N VAL A 381 4.89 -6.57 18.29
CA VAL A 381 3.92 -7.20 19.21
C VAL A 381 4.22 -6.84 20.65
N PRO A 382 3.26 -6.25 21.40
CA PRO A 382 3.49 -5.86 22.78
C PRO A 382 3.56 -7.07 23.73
N ILE A 383 4.44 -7.00 24.72
CA ILE A 383 4.47 -7.92 25.86
C ILE A 383 3.47 -7.40 26.90
N ARG A 384 2.45 -8.21 27.20
CA ARG A 384 1.38 -7.85 28.14
C ARG A 384 1.62 -8.43 29.54
N ARG A 385 1.40 -7.60 30.56
CA ARG A 385 1.27 -8.00 31.97
C ARG A 385 -0.11 -7.56 32.47
N GLY A 386 -1.09 -8.45 32.40
CA GLY A 386 -2.49 -8.06 32.51
C GLY A 386 -2.89 -7.20 31.30
N ARG A 387 -3.45 -6.00 31.54
CA ARG A 387 -3.79 -5.03 30.48
C ARG A 387 -2.67 -4.05 30.14
N GLU A 388 -1.55 -4.07 30.85
CA GLU A 388 -0.46 -3.09 30.63
C GLU A 388 0.64 -3.68 29.74
N TRP A 389 1.26 -2.83 28.91
CA TRP A 389 2.38 -3.22 28.05
C TRP A 389 3.71 -2.95 28.76
N SER A 390 4.63 -3.91 28.73
CA SER A 390 5.94 -3.82 29.39
C SER A 390 7.13 -3.90 28.43
N GLY A 391 6.90 -3.92 27.12
CA GLY A 391 7.94 -4.04 26.09
C GLY A 391 7.42 -4.70 24.82
N TRP A 392 8.32 -5.18 23.98
CA TRP A 392 8.02 -5.75 22.67
C TRP A 392 8.64 -7.13 22.51
N LEU A 393 7.94 -8.03 21.80
CA LEU A 393 8.55 -9.28 21.36
C LEU A 393 9.63 -8.97 20.31
N ARG A 394 10.69 -9.78 20.33
CA ARG A 394 11.72 -9.77 19.27
C ARG A 394 11.23 -10.58 18.08
N THR A 395 11.71 -10.26 16.89
CA THR A 395 11.43 -11.02 15.66
C THR A 395 11.74 -12.52 15.79
N ASP A 396 12.81 -12.87 16.51
CA ASP A 396 13.17 -14.27 16.80
C ASP A 396 12.18 -15.03 17.68
N SER A 397 11.34 -14.30 18.43
CA SER A 397 10.29 -14.87 19.27
C SER A 397 8.97 -15.06 18.52
N LEU A 398 8.84 -14.50 17.32
CA LEU A 398 7.67 -14.70 16.46
C LEU A 398 7.80 -16.00 15.67
N PRO A 399 6.67 -16.62 15.24
CA PRO A 399 6.70 -17.87 14.49
C PRO A 399 7.58 -17.78 13.24
N HIS A 400 8.46 -18.76 13.07
CA HIS A 400 9.34 -18.86 11.91
C HIS A 400 9.75 -20.32 11.69
N GLY A 401 10.23 -20.61 10.49
CA GLY A 401 10.76 -21.92 10.13
C GLY A 401 11.61 -21.86 8.88
N PHE A 402 12.61 -22.73 8.80
CA PHE A 402 13.51 -22.83 7.66
C PHE A 402 13.72 -24.30 7.30
N ASN A 403 13.55 -24.62 6.03
CA ASN A 403 13.62 -25.97 5.47
C ASN A 403 12.86 -27.02 6.31
N PRO A 404 11.55 -26.84 6.54
CA PRO A 404 10.76 -27.82 7.26
C PRO A 404 10.79 -29.18 6.56
N THR A 405 10.67 -30.27 7.32
CA THR A 405 10.71 -31.65 6.80
C THR A 405 9.70 -31.90 5.66
N ALA A 406 8.54 -31.24 5.70
CA ALA A 406 7.51 -31.34 4.66
C ALA A 406 7.94 -30.73 3.30
N GLY A 407 9.05 -29.99 3.26
CA GLY A 407 9.58 -29.35 2.05
C GLY A 407 8.68 -28.24 1.48
N ARG A 408 7.72 -27.75 2.26
CA ARG A 408 6.75 -26.73 1.85
C ARG A 408 6.34 -25.85 3.02
N VAL A 409 5.98 -24.61 2.73
CA VAL A 409 5.37 -23.65 3.66
C VAL A 409 4.18 -23.00 2.97
N SER A 410 3.16 -22.67 3.75
CA SER A 410 2.02 -21.89 3.26
C SER A 410 1.58 -20.85 4.29
N ALA A 411 0.91 -19.83 3.78
CA ALA A 411 0.27 -18.78 4.54
C ALA A 411 -1.12 -18.56 3.94
N HIS A 412 -2.12 -18.44 4.79
CA HIS A 412 -3.48 -18.08 4.39
C HIS A 412 -3.88 -16.87 5.24
N GLY A 413 -4.48 -15.89 4.59
CA GLY A 413 -5.06 -14.72 5.23
C GLY A 413 -6.23 -15.11 6.13
N LEU A 414 -6.80 -14.11 6.78
CA LEU A 414 -7.81 -14.30 7.80
C LEU A 414 -9.18 -14.33 7.14
N ALA A 415 -9.61 -15.52 6.71
CA ALA A 415 -10.91 -15.74 6.09
C ALA A 415 -12.03 -15.05 6.89
N GLY A 416 -12.57 -13.96 6.34
CA GLY A 416 -13.80 -13.35 6.84
C GLY A 416 -15.01 -14.22 6.50
N GLU A 417 -16.15 -13.96 7.16
CA GLU A 417 -17.43 -14.53 6.74
C GLU A 417 -17.71 -14.12 5.28
N THR A 418 -17.58 -15.08 4.35
CA THR A 418 -17.82 -14.84 2.93
C THR A 418 -19.32 -14.86 2.67
N ALA A 419 -19.92 -13.67 2.60
CA ALA A 419 -21.21 -13.51 1.94
C ALA A 419 -21.12 -14.10 0.51
N ALA A 420 -22.23 -14.59 -0.04
CA ALA A 420 -22.24 -15.13 -1.40
C ALA A 420 -21.78 -14.07 -2.42
N ILE A 421 -20.53 -14.19 -2.88
CA ILE A 421 -19.92 -13.26 -3.83
C ILE A 421 -20.56 -13.50 -5.21
N SER A 422 -21.02 -12.43 -5.85
CA SER A 422 -21.56 -12.49 -7.22
C SER A 422 -20.53 -13.09 -8.18
N ARG A 423 -20.96 -14.03 -9.04
CA ARG A 423 -20.14 -14.52 -10.17
C ARG A 423 -19.71 -13.42 -11.14
N GLN A 424 -20.40 -12.28 -11.14
CA GLN A 424 -20.00 -11.11 -11.92
C GLN A 424 -19.15 -10.16 -11.08
N ALA A 425 -18.07 -9.70 -11.68
CA ALA A 425 -17.15 -8.72 -11.15
C ALA A 425 -17.25 -7.41 -11.92
N VAL A 426 -17.20 -6.30 -11.18
CA VAL A 426 -17.02 -4.95 -11.73
C VAL A 426 -15.84 -4.33 -10.99
N PHE A 427 -14.82 -3.91 -11.74
CA PHE A 427 -13.73 -3.12 -11.21
C PHE A 427 -14.19 -1.67 -11.11
N ALA A 428 -14.29 -1.16 -9.89
CA ALA A 428 -14.84 0.16 -9.62
C ALA A 428 -13.75 1.23 -9.62
N HIS A 429 -13.91 2.25 -10.47
CA HIS A 429 -13.05 3.42 -10.44
C HIS A 429 -13.51 4.41 -9.38
N VAL A 430 -12.56 5.08 -8.75
CA VAL A 430 -12.80 6.13 -7.74
C VAL A 430 -13.62 7.33 -8.24
N LEU A 431 -13.80 7.47 -9.56
CA LEU A 431 -14.62 8.51 -10.19
C LEU A 431 -15.98 7.99 -10.68
N GLY A 432 -16.22 6.68 -10.61
CA GLY A 432 -17.45 6.00 -11.05
C GLY A 432 -18.63 6.15 -10.09
N THR A 433 -18.83 7.32 -9.47
CA THR A 433 -19.82 7.58 -8.39
C THR A 433 -21.27 7.43 -8.85
N GLY A 434 -21.57 7.76 -10.11
CA GLY A 434 -22.92 7.78 -10.68
C GLY A 434 -23.06 6.96 -11.96
N ALA A 435 -24.29 6.69 -12.40
CA ALA A 435 -24.59 5.79 -13.53
C ALA A 435 -23.84 6.16 -14.82
N ALA A 436 -23.77 7.45 -15.17
CA ALA A 436 -23.03 7.92 -16.34
C ALA A 436 -21.51 7.76 -16.19
N ALA A 437 -20.97 7.92 -14.97
CA ALA A 437 -19.55 7.74 -14.70
C ALA A 437 -19.15 6.26 -14.67
N ARG A 438 -20.03 5.38 -14.20
CA ARG A 438 -19.83 3.91 -14.21
C ARG A 438 -19.64 3.38 -15.62
N GLN A 439 -20.41 3.85 -16.60
CA GLN A 439 -20.25 3.45 -18.00
C GLN A 439 -18.90 3.84 -18.60
N ARG A 440 -18.23 4.86 -18.04
CA ARG A 440 -16.98 5.40 -18.57
C ARG A 440 -15.73 4.82 -17.91
N PHE A 441 -15.76 4.60 -16.60
CA PHE A 441 -14.55 4.28 -15.84
C PHE A 441 -14.56 2.90 -15.16
N ASN A 442 -15.73 2.34 -14.87
CA ASN A 442 -15.78 1.01 -14.27
C ASN A 442 -15.65 -0.04 -15.38
N ILE A 443 -14.91 -1.11 -15.10
CA ILE A 443 -14.72 -2.20 -16.07
C ILE A 443 -15.56 -3.41 -15.63
N GLY A 444 -16.39 -3.91 -16.53
CA GLY A 444 -17.27 -5.06 -16.31
C GLY A 444 -18.72 -4.78 -16.72
N PRO A 445 -19.67 -5.68 -16.40
CA PRO A 445 -19.47 -6.92 -15.65
C PRO A 445 -18.63 -7.95 -16.44
N VAL A 446 -17.68 -8.58 -15.76
CA VAL A 446 -16.91 -9.74 -16.26
C VAL A 446 -17.11 -10.93 -15.33
N VAL A 447 -16.81 -12.13 -15.80
CA VAL A 447 -16.96 -13.34 -14.99
C VAL A 447 -15.76 -13.46 -14.05
N ARG A 448 -16.00 -13.70 -12.76
CA ARG A 448 -14.92 -14.04 -11.81
C ARG A 448 -14.32 -15.40 -12.19
N PRO A 449 -12.99 -15.55 -12.17
CA PRO A 449 -12.38 -16.86 -12.36
C PRO A 449 -12.83 -17.82 -11.24
N PRO A 450 -13.01 -19.12 -11.54
CA PRO A 450 -13.67 -20.05 -10.62
C PRO A 450 -12.82 -20.51 -9.44
N GLU A 451 -11.48 -20.49 -9.58
CA GLU A 451 -10.55 -21.03 -8.56
C GLU A 451 -10.05 -19.95 -7.60
N ASP A 452 -9.45 -18.89 -8.14
CA ASP A 452 -8.89 -17.76 -7.38
C ASP A 452 -9.21 -16.46 -8.12
N ASP A 453 -10.05 -15.61 -7.52
CA ASP A 453 -10.50 -14.33 -8.07
C ASP A 453 -9.70 -13.14 -7.55
N SER A 454 -8.56 -13.38 -6.90
CA SER A 454 -7.65 -12.32 -6.50
C SER A 454 -7.17 -11.54 -7.73
N PRO A 455 -7.30 -10.19 -7.74
CA PRO A 455 -6.90 -9.37 -8.88
C PRO A 455 -5.39 -9.33 -9.06
N VAL A 456 -4.64 -9.59 -7.98
CA VAL A 456 -3.18 -9.61 -7.97
C VAL A 456 -2.69 -10.98 -7.56
N ARG A 457 -1.96 -11.65 -8.45
CA ARG A 457 -1.39 -12.99 -8.19
C ARG A 457 -0.04 -13.11 -8.89
N ALA A 458 0.85 -13.93 -8.35
CA ALA A 458 2.09 -14.29 -9.01
C ALA A 458 2.54 -15.72 -8.69
N VAL A 459 3.30 -16.29 -9.61
CA VAL A 459 4.08 -17.54 -9.43
C VAL A 459 5.50 -17.24 -9.85
N LEU A 460 6.43 -17.38 -8.91
CA LEU A 460 7.83 -17.00 -9.02
C LEU A 460 8.69 -18.26 -9.09
N GLU A 461 9.49 -18.38 -10.16
CA GLU A 461 10.28 -19.59 -10.45
C GLU A 461 11.79 -19.32 -10.28
N PRO A 462 12.41 -19.64 -9.12
CA PRO A 462 13.82 -19.32 -8.86
C PRO A 462 14.83 -20.07 -9.74
N HIS A 463 14.43 -21.18 -10.36
CA HIS A 463 15.28 -21.92 -11.29
C HIS A 463 15.40 -21.25 -12.66
N ASP A 464 14.42 -20.42 -13.00
CA ASP A 464 14.39 -19.62 -14.23
C ASP A 464 13.41 -18.47 -14.02
N TRP A 465 13.94 -17.31 -13.61
CA TRP A 465 13.12 -16.16 -13.28
C TRP A 465 12.25 -15.69 -14.45
N ASP A 466 12.68 -15.91 -15.70
CA ASP A 466 11.90 -15.52 -16.90
C ASP A 466 10.66 -16.41 -17.12
N ARG A 467 10.53 -17.52 -16.39
CA ARG A 467 9.31 -18.35 -16.35
C ARG A 467 8.31 -17.91 -15.29
N SER A 468 8.66 -16.92 -14.47
CA SER A 468 7.72 -16.33 -13.52
C SER A 468 6.54 -15.70 -14.26
N ARG A 469 5.39 -15.67 -13.59
CA ARG A 469 4.14 -15.16 -14.17
C ARG A 469 3.36 -14.38 -13.14
N ALA A 470 2.65 -13.34 -13.57
CA ALA A 470 1.90 -12.44 -12.71
C ALA A 470 0.59 -12.00 -13.35
N ILE A 471 -0.29 -11.43 -12.54
CA ILE A 471 -1.47 -10.69 -12.97
C ILE A 471 -1.70 -9.56 -11.97
N SER A 472 -2.12 -8.40 -12.45
CA SER A 472 -2.47 -7.22 -11.63
C SER A 472 -3.66 -6.50 -12.26
N ALA A 473 -4.81 -7.16 -12.25
CA ALA A 473 -6.03 -6.64 -12.84
C ALA A 473 -6.51 -5.36 -12.13
N PRO A 474 -7.15 -4.43 -12.86
CA PRO A 474 -7.56 -4.52 -14.28
C PRO A 474 -6.49 -4.11 -15.29
N GLY A 475 -5.42 -3.43 -14.85
CA GLY A 475 -4.38 -2.86 -15.70
C GLY A 475 -3.39 -2.04 -14.88
N GLN A 476 -2.27 -1.68 -15.51
CA GLN A 476 -1.17 -0.93 -14.89
C GLN A 476 -1.38 0.60 -14.86
N SER A 477 -2.29 1.15 -15.67
CA SER A 477 -2.50 2.60 -15.79
C SER A 477 -3.88 3.04 -15.30
N GLU A 478 -3.95 4.22 -14.70
CA GLU A 478 -5.23 4.85 -14.34
C GLU A 478 -5.82 5.68 -15.49
N SER A 479 -5.06 5.96 -16.55
CA SER A 479 -5.50 6.84 -17.63
C SER A 479 -6.36 6.10 -18.65
N PRO A 480 -7.61 6.54 -18.93
CA PRO A 480 -8.47 5.90 -19.92
C PRO A 480 -7.92 5.89 -21.35
N GLY A 481 -6.97 6.77 -21.66
CA GLY A 481 -6.28 6.81 -22.96
C GLY A 481 -5.13 5.80 -23.07
N SER A 482 -4.74 5.15 -21.98
CA SER A 482 -3.67 4.16 -21.97
C SER A 482 -4.17 2.79 -22.47
N PRO A 483 -3.40 2.08 -23.31
CA PRO A 483 -3.72 0.69 -23.64
C PRO A 483 -3.73 -0.22 -22.40
N HIS A 484 -2.99 0.16 -21.34
CA HIS A 484 -2.89 -0.60 -20.10
C HIS A 484 -3.87 -0.14 -19.00
N PHE A 485 -4.96 0.53 -19.38
CA PHE A 485 -6.04 0.91 -18.45
C PHE A 485 -6.77 -0.34 -17.93
N ALA A 486 -7.05 -1.30 -18.83
CA ALA A 486 -7.99 -2.41 -18.61
C ALA A 486 -7.58 -3.74 -19.28
N ASP A 487 -6.40 -3.79 -19.88
CA ASP A 487 -5.94 -4.90 -20.74
C ASP A 487 -5.85 -6.24 -20.02
N LEU A 488 -5.62 -6.23 -18.70
CA LEU A 488 -5.47 -7.44 -17.89
C LEU A 488 -6.79 -8.05 -17.42
N VAL A 489 -7.94 -7.37 -17.59
CA VAL A 489 -9.23 -7.85 -17.09
C VAL A 489 -9.64 -9.19 -17.70
N ARG A 490 -9.43 -9.37 -19.00
CA ARG A 490 -9.82 -10.62 -19.67
C ARG A 490 -8.94 -11.79 -19.25
N LEU A 491 -7.62 -11.57 -19.14
CA LEU A 491 -6.69 -12.58 -18.60
C LEU A 491 -7.12 -13.00 -17.20
N TRP A 492 -7.40 -12.04 -16.32
CA TRP A 492 -7.88 -12.33 -14.97
C TRP A 492 -9.20 -13.11 -14.96
N SER A 493 -10.17 -12.71 -15.78
CA SER A 493 -11.48 -13.39 -15.91
C SER A 493 -11.34 -14.85 -16.35
N ASN A 494 -10.32 -15.15 -17.16
CA ASN A 494 -9.98 -16.50 -17.61
C ASN A 494 -9.14 -17.30 -16.60
N GLY A 495 -8.71 -16.70 -15.48
CA GLY A 495 -7.78 -17.34 -14.55
C GLY A 495 -6.33 -17.36 -15.06
N GLU A 496 -6.01 -16.57 -16.07
CA GLU A 496 -4.71 -16.55 -16.75
C GLU A 496 -3.74 -15.53 -16.12
N TYR A 497 -2.46 -15.68 -16.47
CA TYR A 497 -1.34 -14.84 -16.04
C TYR A 497 -0.56 -14.38 -17.27
N PHE A 498 0.15 -13.26 -17.14
CA PHE A 498 1.15 -12.84 -18.11
C PHE A 498 2.59 -13.18 -17.65
N PRO A 499 3.56 -13.32 -18.57
CA PRO A 499 4.97 -13.55 -18.21
C PRO A 499 5.58 -12.37 -17.45
N LEU A 500 6.14 -12.61 -16.25
CA LEU A 500 6.86 -11.63 -15.46
C LEU A 500 8.36 -11.74 -15.77
N VAL A 501 8.80 -11.15 -16.89
CA VAL A 501 10.16 -11.29 -17.39
C VAL A 501 11.19 -10.48 -16.59
N PHE A 502 12.39 -11.03 -16.43
CA PHE A 502 13.42 -10.48 -15.53
C PHE A 502 14.76 -10.21 -16.24
N SER A 503 15.24 -11.14 -17.06
CA SER A 503 16.54 -10.97 -17.73
C SER A 503 16.53 -9.88 -18.79
N ASP A 504 17.67 -9.24 -19.04
CA ASP A 504 17.79 -8.20 -20.08
C ASP A 504 17.49 -8.73 -21.50
N GLY A 505 17.59 -10.04 -21.71
CA GLY A 505 17.18 -10.70 -22.95
C GLY A 505 15.65 -10.77 -23.05
N ALA A 506 15.00 -11.32 -22.02
CA ALA A 506 13.55 -11.50 -21.99
C ALA A 506 12.79 -10.17 -21.95
N VAL A 507 13.28 -9.17 -21.20
CA VAL A 507 12.71 -7.81 -21.17
C VAL A 507 12.75 -7.18 -22.56
N ARG A 508 13.88 -7.29 -23.27
CA ARG A 508 14.03 -6.76 -24.64
C ARG A 508 13.08 -7.45 -25.63
N ALA A 509 12.90 -8.77 -25.51
CA ALA A 509 11.99 -9.53 -26.35
C ALA A 509 10.51 -9.20 -26.11
N ASN A 510 10.17 -8.66 -24.94
CA ASN A 510 8.82 -8.26 -24.56
C ASN A 510 8.58 -6.75 -24.62
N THR A 511 9.57 -5.97 -25.05
CA THR A 511 9.49 -4.50 -25.11
C THR A 511 8.40 -4.03 -26.06
N GLU A 512 7.51 -3.18 -25.55
CA GLU A 512 6.55 -2.40 -26.33
C GLU A 512 7.09 -0.99 -26.60
N ALA A 513 7.64 -0.34 -25.57
CA ALA A 513 8.11 1.04 -25.65
C ALA A 513 9.38 1.26 -24.84
N THR A 514 10.17 2.26 -25.24
CA THR A 514 11.36 2.69 -24.48
C THR A 514 11.38 4.20 -24.34
N LEU A 515 11.47 4.66 -23.10
CA LEU A 515 11.62 6.04 -22.68
C LEU A 515 13.02 6.23 -22.09
N THR A 516 13.65 7.36 -22.40
CA THR A 516 14.89 7.80 -21.74
C THR A 516 14.61 9.07 -20.94
N LEU A 517 14.93 9.05 -19.66
CA LEU A 517 14.99 10.26 -18.83
C LEU A 517 16.41 10.80 -18.88
N GLU A 518 16.58 12.01 -19.37
CA GLU A 518 17.87 12.68 -19.49
C GLU A 518 18.02 13.74 -18.38
N PRO A 519 19.23 13.89 -17.81
CA PRO A 519 19.49 14.98 -16.87
C PRO A 519 19.39 16.33 -17.57
N GLN A 520 18.98 17.36 -16.83
CA GLN A 520 19.07 18.73 -17.31
C GLN A 520 20.55 19.14 -17.36
N ARG A 521 21.03 19.52 -18.55
CA ARG A 521 22.41 19.95 -18.77
C ARG A 521 22.70 21.35 -18.25
#